data_AF-A0A1V6DVR5-F1
#
_entry.id   AF-A0A1V6DVR5-F1
#
_cell.length_a   1.000
_cell.length_b   1.000
_cell.length_c   1.000
_cell.angle_alpha   90.00
_cell.angle_beta   90.00
_cell.angle_gamma   90.00
#
_symmetry.space_group_name_H-M   'P 1'
#
loop_
_entity.id
_entity.type
_entity.pdbx_description
1 polymer ?
#
loop_
_entity_poly.entity_id
_entity_poly.type
_entity_poly.pdbx_seq_one_letter_code
_entity_poly.pdbx_strand_id
1 'polypeptide(L)' 'MKLTINLGEKTQEIVSGIALQYNIEDLIGKQIVVLTNLESKILKGVESNDMLLAAINEKDNKIALLIPDKKWSRVI' A
#
# COMPACT_ATOMS: atom_id res chain seq x y z
N MET A 1 -0.17 9.47 -3.66
CA MET A 1 -0.66 9.67 -2.29
C MET A 1 0.41 9.18 -1.33
N LYS A 2 0.65 9.89 -0.24
CA LYS A 2 1.61 9.50 0.80
C LYS A 2 0.85 8.79 1.92
N LEU A 3 1.30 7.61 2.32
CA LEU A 3 0.70 6.81 3.39
C LEU A 3 1.76 6.45 4.41
N THR A 4 1.39 6.48 5.69
CA THR A 4 2.22 5.96 6.78
C THR A 4 1.69 4.59 7.18
N ILE A 5 2.50 3.55 6.98
CA ILE A 5 2.12 2.16 7.27
C ILE A 5 2.80 1.72 8.57
N ASN A 6 2.02 1.09 9.44
CA ASN A 6 2.52 0.45 10.65
C ASN A 6 2.84 -1.03 10.36
N LEU A 7 4.11 -1.41 10.53
CA LEU A 7 4.63 -2.77 10.35
C LEU A 7 4.85 -3.51 11.69
N GLY A 8 4.27 -3.00 12.78
CA GLY A 8 4.45 -3.50 14.14
C GLY A 8 5.67 -2.87 14.82
N GLU A 9 6.88 -3.21 14.34
CA GLU A 9 8.14 -2.75 14.94
C GLU A 9 8.58 -1.36 14.45
N LYS A 10 8.15 -0.98 13.24
CA LYS A 10 8.46 0.31 12.63
C LYS A 10 7.29 0.86 11.85
N THR A 11 7.28 2.18 11.68
CA THR A 11 6.41 2.87 10.72
C THR A 11 7.23 3.30 9.51
N GLN A 12 6.69 3.10 8.31
CA GLN A 12 7.32 3.55 7.06
C GLN A 12 6.37 4.39 6.24
N GLU A 13 6.94 5.38 5.54
CA GLU A 13 6.18 6.19 4.59
C GLU A 13 6.32 5.60 3.19
N ILE A 14 5.18 5.40 2.53
CA ILE A 14 5.12 4.85 1.18
C ILE A 14 4.35 5.80 0.27
N VAL A 15 4.69 5.78 -1.02
CA VAL A 15 3.94 6.51 -2.04
C VAL A 15 3.15 5.53 -2.89
N SER A 16 1.84 5.71 -2.93
CA SER A 16 0.93 4.88 -3.71
C SER A 16 0.21 5.67 -4.81
N GLY A 17 -0.06 4.98 -5.92
CA GLY A 17 -0.77 5.51 -7.10
C GLY A 17 -2.30 5.47 -7.01
N ILE A 18 -2.88 5.09 -5.86
CA ILE A 18 -4.32 4.78 -5.71
C ILE A 18 -5.21 6.00 -5.39
N ALA A 19 -4.63 7.21 -5.41
CA ALA A 19 -5.28 8.45 -4.98
C ALA A 19 -6.57 8.79 -5.75
N LEU A 20 -6.74 8.24 -6.96
CA LEU A 20 -7.90 8.51 -7.81
C LEU A 20 -9.14 7.67 -7.44
N GLN A 21 -8.97 6.63 -6.63
CA GLN A 21 -10.04 5.67 -6.32
C GLN A 21 -10.27 5.43 -4.83
N TYR A 22 -9.36 5.89 -3.98
CA TYR A 22 -9.46 5.75 -2.53
C TYR A 22 -9.24 7.09 -1.84
N ASN A 23 -10.10 7.41 -0.89
CA ASN A 23 -9.89 8.53 0.02
C ASN A 23 -8.97 8.11 1.17
N ILE A 24 -8.29 9.08 1.77
CA ILE A 24 -7.39 8.83 2.91
C ILE A 24 -8.18 8.26 4.10
N GLU A 25 -9.36 8.80 4.36
CA GLU A 25 -10.23 8.42 5.48
C GLU A 25 -10.61 6.93 5.43
N ASP A 26 -10.85 6.39 4.23
CA ASP A 26 -11.20 4.98 4.01
C ASP A 26 -10.04 4.01 4.27
N LEU A 27 -8.80 4.53 4.32
CA LEU A 27 -7.59 3.74 4.48
C LEU A 27 -7.08 3.72 5.92
N ILE A 28 -7.50 4.67 6.76
CA ILE A 28 -7.09 4.73 8.17
C ILE A 28 -7.61 3.49 8.91
N GLY A 29 -6.70 2.79 9.58
CA GLY A 29 -7.02 1.57 10.33
C GLY A 29 -7.27 0.32 9.47
N LYS A 30 -7.20 0.43 8.14
CA LYS A 30 -7.37 -0.70 7.23
C LYS A 30 -6.07 -1.53 7.16
N GLN A 31 -6.20 -2.84 7.28
CA GLN A 31 -5.08 -3.74 7.02
C GLN A 31 -4.95 -3.96 5.52
N ILE A 32 -3.72 -3.85 5.03
CA ILE A 32 -3.35 -4.01 3.62
C ILE A 32 -2.07 -4.84 3.54
N VAL A 33 -1.83 -5.43 2.38
CA VAL A 33 -0.56 -6.12 2.10
C VAL A 33 0.42 -5.12 1.48
N VAL A 34 1.61 -5.06 2.06
CA VAL A 34 2.74 -4.26 1.58
C VAL A 34 3.96 -5.15 1.43
N LEU A 35 4.72 -4.94 0.36
CA LEU A 35 6.01 -5.58 0.14
C LEU A 35 7.11 -4.61 0.62
N THR A 36 7.93 -5.04 1.58
CA THR A 36 8.82 -4.14 2.35
C THR A 36 10.32 -4.34 2.15
N ASN A 37 10.71 -5.18 1.20
CA ASN A 37 12.10 -5.52 0.92
C ASN A 37 12.43 -5.24 -0.56
N LEU A 38 11.90 -4.13 -1.10
CA LEU A 38 12.20 -3.73 -2.47
C LEU A 38 13.45 -2.86 -2.49
N GLU A 39 14.22 -2.99 -3.56
CA GLU A 39 15.25 -2.03 -3.89
C GLU A 39 14.63 -0.64 -4.06
N SER A 40 15.35 0.36 -3.59
CA SER A 40 14.90 1.75 -3.62
C SER A 40 14.48 2.18 -5.02
N LYS A 41 13.23 2.66 -5.15
CA LYS A 41 12.72 3.20 -6.40
C LYS A 41 12.18 4.59 -6.20
N ILE A 42 12.65 5.51 -7.04
CA ILE A 42 12.15 6.89 -7.06
C ILE A 42 10.82 6.90 -7.84
N LEU A 43 9.73 7.18 -7.14
CA LEU A 43 8.40 7.38 -7.71
C LEU A 43 8.01 8.84 -7.54
N LYS A 44 7.87 9.58 -8.66
CA LYS A 44 7.52 11.01 -8.68
C LYS A 44 8.43 11.89 -7.80
N GLY A 45 9.74 11.60 -7.78
CA GLY A 45 10.73 12.34 -6.99
C GLY A 45 10.80 11.96 -5.50
N VAL A 46 10.03 10.96 -5.07
CA VAL A 46 10.07 10.42 -3.70
C VAL A 46 10.67 9.02 -3.74
N GLU A 47 11.66 8.78 -2.90
CA GLU A 47 12.24 7.47 -2.69
C GLU A 47 11.24 6.57 -1.94
N SER A 48 10.87 5.44 -2.52
CA SER A 48 9.97 4.45 -1.91
C SER A 48 10.64 3.07 -1.93
N ASN A 49 10.81 2.49 -0.75
CA ASN A 49 11.39 1.15 -0.56
C ASN A 49 10.33 0.07 -0.33
N ASP A 50 9.07 0.46 -0.34
CA ASP A 50 7.94 -0.42 -0.11
C ASP A 50 6.86 -0.19 -1.16
N MET A 51 6.10 -1.24 -1.46
CA MET A 51 5.00 -1.19 -2.43
C MET A 51 3.73 -1.79 -1.84
N LEU A 52 2.65 -1.01 -1.92
CA LEU A 52 1.30 -1.50 -1.65
C LEU A 52 0.87 -2.46 -2.76
N LEU A 53 0.28 -3.60 -2.38
CA LEU A 53 -0.24 -4.56 -3.35
C LEU A 53 -1.74 -4.38 -3.59
N ALA A 54 -2.11 -4.35 -4.87
CA ALA A 54 -3.49 -4.24 -5.31
C ALA A 54 -3.68 -5.01 -6.61
N ALA A 55 -4.89 -5.51 -6.83
CA ALA A 55 -5.33 -6.00 -8.13
C ALA A 55 -5.88 -4.84 -8.96
N ILE A 56 -5.66 -4.90 -10.28
CA ILE A 56 -6.23 -3.95 -11.24
C ILE A 56 -7.12 -4.73 -12.20
N ASN A 57 -8.36 -4.26 -12.37
CA ASN A 57 -9.21 -4.71 -13.46
C ASN A 57 -8.90 -3.88 -14.70
N GLU A 58 -8.26 -4.48 -15.70
CA GLU A 58 -7.85 -3.78 -16.91
C GLU A 58 -9.02 -3.25 -17.76
N LYS A 59 -10.23 -3.81 -17.60
CA LYS A 59 -11.40 -3.38 -18.38
C LYS A 59 -11.92 -2.01 -17.97
N ASP A 60 -11.88 -1.69 -16.67
CA ASP A 60 -12.44 -0.45 -16.12
C ASP A 60 -11.42 0.33 -15.27
N ASN A 61 -10.15 -0.08 -15.29
CA ASN A 61 -9.05 0.46 -14.49
C ASN A 61 -9.35 0.55 -12.99
N LYS A 62 -10.28 -0.26 -12.46
CA LYS A 62 -10.55 -0.28 -11.01
C LYS A 62 -9.46 -1.03 -10.26
N ILE A 63 -9.12 -0.51 -9.10
CA ILE A 63 -8.10 -1.00 -8.19
C ILE A 63 -8.81 -1.62 -7.00
N ALA A 64 -8.38 -2.82 -6.62
CA ALA A 64 -8.82 -3.51 -5.41
C ALA A 64 -7.60 -3.79 -4.53
N LEU A 65 -7.56 -3.20 -3.34
CA LEU A 65 -6.48 -3.43 -2.37
C LEU A 65 -6.48 -4.89 -1.91
N LEU A 66 -5.30 -5.50 -1.86
CA LEU A 66 -5.14 -6.80 -1.23
C LEU A 66 -5.27 -6.63 0.29
N ILE A 67 -6.21 -7.37 0.86
CA ILE A 67 -6.46 -7.44 2.30
C ILE A 67 -6.30 -8.88 2.76
N PRO A 68 -5.76 -9.10 3.97
CA PRO A 68 -5.77 -10.43 4.54
C PRO A 68 -7.21 -10.82 4.90
N ASP A 69 -7.54 -12.10 4.77
CA ASP A 69 -8.83 -12.66 5.18
C ASP A 69 -9.02 -12.63 6.71
N LYS A 70 -7.91 -12.51 7.45
CA LYS A 70 -7.85 -12.43 8.92
C LYS A 70 -6.93 -11.32 9.38
N LYS A 71 -7.17 -10.81 10.59
CA LYS A 71 -6.31 -9.78 11.19
C LYS A 71 -5.00 -10.36 11.69
N TRP A 72 -3.98 -10.39 10.82
CA TRP A 72 -2.65 -10.93 11.13
C TRP A 72 -1.53 -9.93 10.86
N SER A 73 -0.37 -10.18 11.46
CA SER A 73 0.76 -9.25 11.52
C SER A 73 1.76 -9.39 10.38
N ARG A 74 1.87 -10.57 9.74
CA ARG A 74 2.89 -10.83 8.70
C ARG A 74 2.41 -11.80 7.62
N VAL A 75 2.82 -11.54 6.38
CA VAL A 75 2.65 -12.42 5.21
C VAL A 75 3.92 -13.25 5.02
N ILE A 76 3.78 -14.52 4.66
CA ILE A 76 4.90 -15.46 4.39
C ILE A 76 5.28 -15.48 2.91
#